data_AF-A0A952LX89-F1
#
_entry.id   AF-A0A952LX89-F1
#
_cell.length_a   1.000
_cell.length_b   1.000
_cell.length_c   1.000
_cell.angle_alpha   90.00
_cell.angle_beta   90.00
_cell.angle_gamma   90.00
#
_symmetry.space_group_name_H-M   'P 1'
#
loop_
_entity.id
_entity.type
_entity.pdbx_description
1 polymer ?
#
loop_
_entity_poly.entity_id
_entity_poly.type
_entity_poly.pdbx_seq_one_letter_code
_entity_poly.pdbx_strand_id
1 'polypeptide(L)'
;METKERIIEVATQLFREYGIKSVTMDDMANQLSISKKTIYQFFKDKDEIVVMCTGKMLQEQEEEINRFRSEAKDIIDELILIMEYFKKVLRVINPTFISDMEKYHPNAWKLFINHKDNCIKDTLMASMKRGVEEGFFRPDINIEILAKMRMEQTQLAFNQRIFPFQKYDIFQIQVQFTEHFVLGLCTPKGYEKLTKYKNSQTNTYNAN
;
A
#
# COMPACT_ATOMS: atom_id res chain seq x y z
N MET A 1 15.95 -16.96 -12.67
CA MET A 1 15.20 -16.78 -11.42
C MET A 1 15.41 -18.02 -10.58
N GLU A 2 15.98 -17.84 -9.39
CA GLU A 2 16.26 -18.95 -8.48
C GLU A 2 14.94 -19.57 -7.97
N THR A 3 14.95 -20.86 -7.62
CA THR A 3 13.74 -21.56 -7.12
C THR A 3 13.14 -20.86 -5.90
N LYS A 4 13.98 -20.32 -5.02
CA LYS A 4 13.55 -19.55 -3.84
C LYS A 4 12.76 -18.29 -4.22
N GLU A 5 13.27 -17.51 -5.17
CA GLU A 5 12.61 -16.30 -5.68
C GLU A 5 11.25 -16.63 -6.29
N ARG A 6 11.19 -17.69 -7.10
CA ARG A 6 9.94 -18.16 -7.72
C ARG A 6 8.89 -18.56 -6.69
N ILE A 7 9.31 -19.21 -5.59
CA ILE A 7 8.40 -19.52 -4.49
C ILE A 7 7.84 -18.23 -3.88
N ILE A 8 8.69 -17.24 -3.61
CA ILE A 8 8.25 -15.96 -3.01
C ILE A 8 7.31 -15.20 -3.94
N GLU A 9 7.56 -15.15 -5.25
CA GLU A 9 6.67 -14.48 -6.19
C GLU A 9 5.28 -15.11 -6.24
N VAL A 10 5.22 -16.43 -6.40
CA VAL A 10 3.94 -17.16 -6.44
C VAL A 10 3.22 -17.08 -5.11
N ALA A 11 3.93 -17.23 -3.99
CA ALA A 11 3.34 -17.07 -2.66
C ALA A 11 2.77 -15.66 -2.46
N THR A 12 3.50 -14.62 -2.89
CA THR A 12 3.05 -13.22 -2.83
C THR A 12 1.76 -13.02 -3.60
N GLN A 13 1.67 -13.56 -4.83
CA GLN A 13 0.45 -13.50 -5.63
C GLN A 13 -0.71 -14.21 -4.93
N LEU A 14 -0.50 -15.46 -4.49
CA LEU A 14 -1.54 -16.25 -3.84
C LEU A 14 -2.04 -15.59 -2.55
N PHE A 15 -1.15 -15.06 -1.71
CA PHE A 15 -1.55 -14.36 -0.49
C PHE A 15 -2.33 -13.07 -0.79
N ARG A 16 -1.90 -12.30 -1.81
CA ARG A 16 -2.63 -11.11 -2.24
C ARG A 16 -4.02 -11.47 -2.75
N GLU A 17 -4.21 -12.57 -3.46
CA GLU A 17 -5.50 -12.93 -4.05
C GLU A 17 -6.46 -13.60 -3.04
N TYR A 18 -5.95 -14.56 -2.27
CA TYR A 18 -6.78 -15.44 -1.45
C TYR A 18 -6.70 -15.16 0.06
N GLY A 19 -5.83 -14.24 0.48
CA GLY A 19 -5.52 -13.99 1.88
C GLY A 19 -4.47 -14.97 2.43
N ILE A 20 -3.74 -14.55 3.47
CA ILE A 20 -2.63 -15.33 3.98
C ILE A 20 -3.14 -16.64 4.59
N LYS A 21 -4.21 -16.59 5.39
CA LYS A 21 -4.68 -17.77 6.12
C LYS A 21 -5.14 -18.89 5.19
N SER A 22 -5.82 -18.55 4.10
CA SER A 22 -6.43 -19.51 3.16
C SER A 22 -5.42 -20.30 2.32
N VAL A 23 -4.25 -19.72 2.03
CA VAL A 23 -3.24 -20.34 1.17
C VAL A 23 -2.42 -21.36 1.94
N THR A 24 -2.37 -22.60 1.47
CA THR A 24 -1.57 -23.67 2.08
C THR A 24 -0.24 -23.88 1.37
N MET A 25 0.66 -24.63 2.01
CA MET A 25 1.90 -25.10 1.39
C MET A 25 1.64 -25.98 0.17
N ASP A 26 0.52 -26.71 0.15
CA ASP A 26 0.14 -27.57 -0.97
C ASP A 26 -0.37 -26.75 -2.15
N ASP A 27 -1.13 -25.68 -1.90
CA ASP A 27 -1.57 -24.74 -2.95
C ASP A 27 -0.37 -24.10 -3.65
N MET A 28 0.62 -23.65 -2.88
CA MET A 28 1.88 -23.11 -3.43
C MET A 28 2.64 -24.16 -4.26
N ALA A 29 2.75 -25.40 -3.76
CA ALA A 29 3.42 -26.50 -4.46
C ALA A 29 2.75 -26.83 -5.79
N ASN A 30 1.41 -26.91 -5.79
CA ASN A 30 0.61 -27.16 -6.98
C ASN A 30 0.76 -26.03 -8.01
N GLN A 31 0.66 -24.76 -7.58
CA GLN A 31 0.81 -23.61 -8.47
C GLN A 31 2.21 -23.51 -9.09
N LEU A 32 3.23 -23.98 -8.37
CA LEU A 32 4.63 -24.00 -8.83
C LEU A 32 5.02 -25.26 -9.61
N SER A 33 4.13 -26.26 -9.71
CA SER A 33 4.42 -27.59 -10.24
C SER A 33 5.65 -28.24 -9.61
N ILE A 34 5.79 -28.14 -8.28
CA ILE A 34 6.87 -28.75 -7.50
C ILE A 34 6.30 -29.54 -6.32
N SER A 35 7.15 -30.36 -5.68
CA SER A 35 6.73 -31.04 -4.44
C SER A 35 6.73 -30.08 -3.24
N LYS A 36 5.83 -30.31 -2.28
CA LYS A 36 5.86 -29.64 -0.97
C LYS A 36 7.23 -29.77 -0.29
N LYS A 37 7.87 -30.93 -0.45
CA LYS A 37 9.23 -31.20 0.05
C LYS A 37 10.26 -30.24 -0.52
N THR A 38 10.12 -29.83 -1.79
CA THR A 38 10.99 -28.84 -2.44
C THR A 38 10.84 -27.48 -1.78
N ILE A 39 9.63 -27.05 -1.42
CA ILE A 39 9.44 -25.78 -0.69
C ILE A 39 10.13 -25.83 0.68
N TYR A 40 9.98 -26.94 1.40
CA TYR A 40 10.62 -27.13 2.70
C TYR A 40 12.15 -27.19 2.67
N GLN A 41 12.78 -27.35 1.49
CA GLN A 41 14.24 -27.22 1.37
C GLN A 41 14.70 -25.76 1.48
N PHE A 42 13.84 -24.80 1.16
CA PHE A 42 14.17 -23.37 1.15
C PHE A 42 13.57 -22.60 2.32
N PHE A 43 12.47 -23.10 2.88
CA PHE A 43 11.72 -22.45 3.96
C PHE A 43 11.34 -23.46 5.03
N LYS A 44 11.53 -23.09 6.29
CA LYS A 44 11.17 -23.90 7.45
C LYS A 44 9.66 -24.11 7.53
N ASP A 45 8.89 -23.04 7.31
CA ASP A 45 7.45 -23.03 7.46
C ASP A 45 6.82 -21.89 6.64
N LYS A 46 5.49 -21.79 6.71
CA LYS A 46 4.73 -20.74 6.03
C LYS A 46 4.99 -19.35 6.62
N ASP A 47 5.32 -19.24 7.92
CA ASP A 47 5.59 -17.94 8.54
C ASP A 47 6.84 -17.30 7.92
N GLU A 48 7.89 -18.10 7.70
CA GLU A 48 9.09 -17.63 7.00
C GLU A 48 8.79 -17.13 5.58
N ILE A 49 7.92 -17.84 4.82
CA ILE A 49 7.49 -17.40 3.49
C ILE A 49 6.73 -16.06 3.59
N VAL A 50 5.80 -15.94 4.54
CA VAL A 50 5.01 -14.70 4.74
C VAL A 50 5.93 -13.52 5.10
N VAL A 51 6.94 -13.72 5.93
CA VAL A 51 7.95 -12.71 6.27
C VAL A 51 8.71 -12.26 5.02
N MET A 52 9.18 -13.20 4.20
CA MET A 52 9.93 -12.90 2.98
C MET A 52 9.06 -12.21 1.92
N CYS A 53 7.82 -12.67 1.72
CA CYS A 53 6.84 -11.99 0.87
C CYS A 53 6.59 -10.56 1.36
N THR A 54 6.39 -10.36 2.66
CA THR A 54 6.16 -9.04 3.25
C THR A 54 7.35 -8.12 2.99
N GLY A 55 8.58 -8.58 3.24
CA GLY A 55 9.79 -7.82 2.97
C GLY A 55 9.89 -7.39 1.51
N LYS A 56 9.66 -8.31 0.56
CA LYS A 56 9.63 -8.01 -0.88
C LYS A 56 8.58 -6.95 -1.22
N MET A 57 7.36 -7.10 -0.71
CA MET A 57 6.27 -6.15 -0.99
C MET A 57 6.57 -4.74 -0.47
N LEU A 58 7.17 -4.63 0.71
CA LEU A 58 7.52 -3.34 1.30
C LEU A 58 8.68 -2.68 0.53
N GLN A 59 9.67 -3.48 0.11
CA GLN A 59 10.75 -2.98 -0.73
C GLN A 59 10.24 -2.48 -2.10
N GLU A 60 9.38 -3.25 -2.77
CA GLU A 60 8.75 -2.82 -4.03
C GLU A 60 7.99 -1.50 -3.85
N GLN A 61 7.24 -1.37 -2.77
CA GLN A 61 6.52 -0.13 -2.46
C GLN A 61 7.48 1.05 -2.26
N GLU A 62 8.58 0.86 -1.54
CA GLU A 62 9.59 1.89 -1.32
C GLU A 62 10.24 2.36 -2.61
N GLU A 63 10.64 1.41 -3.46
CA GLU A 63 11.25 1.67 -4.77
C GLU A 63 10.30 2.46 -5.69
N GLU A 64 9.03 2.06 -5.75
CA GLU A 64 8.00 2.75 -6.53
C GLU A 64 7.77 4.18 -6.04
N ILE A 65 7.61 4.37 -4.73
CA ILE A 65 7.41 5.70 -4.13
C ILE A 65 8.62 6.59 -4.39
N ASN A 66 9.83 6.08 -4.21
CA ASN A 66 11.05 6.84 -4.48
C ASN A 66 11.16 7.23 -5.96
N ARG A 67 10.77 6.33 -6.87
CA ARG A 67 10.72 6.66 -8.30
C ARG A 67 9.73 7.78 -8.57
N PHE A 68 8.50 7.71 -8.05
CA PHE A 68 7.50 8.77 -8.23
C PHE A 68 8.00 10.12 -7.72
N ARG A 69 8.66 10.16 -6.56
CA ARG A 69 9.26 11.39 -6.01
C ARG A 69 10.30 11.99 -6.95
N SER A 70 11.10 11.15 -7.62
CA SER A 70 12.14 11.59 -8.55
C SER A 70 11.60 12.07 -9.90
N GLU A 71 10.49 11.49 -10.37
CA GLU A 71 9.89 11.80 -11.67
C GLU A 71 8.85 12.93 -11.60
N ALA A 72 8.28 13.16 -10.42
CA ALA A 72 7.20 14.12 -10.23
C ALA A 72 7.67 15.57 -10.38
N LYS A 73 6.94 16.31 -11.22
CA LYS A 73 7.22 17.72 -11.51
C LYS A 73 7.02 18.62 -10.29
N ASP A 74 6.10 18.23 -9.42
CA ASP A 74 5.69 18.92 -8.21
C ASP A 74 4.91 17.97 -7.30
N ILE A 75 4.56 18.42 -6.09
CA ILE A 75 3.93 17.59 -5.09
C ILE A 75 2.56 17.04 -5.51
N ILE A 76 1.80 17.78 -6.33
CA ILE A 76 0.46 17.33 -6.75
C ILE A 76 0.62 16.17 -7.74
N ASP A 77 1.59 16.27 -8.64
CA ASP A 77 1.98 15.20 -9.57
C ASP A 77 2.48 13.95 -8.81
N GLU A 78 3.31 14.14 -7.78
CA GLU A 78 3.78 13.05 -6.90
C GLU A 78 2.61 12.34 -6.20
N LEU A 79 1.70 13.10 -5.59
CA LEU A 79 0.51 12.56 -4.92
C LEU A 79 -0.36 11.74 -5.88
N ILE A 80 -0.51 12.24 -7.11
CA ILE A 80 -1.29 11.58 -8.15
C ILE A 80 -0.68 10.22 -8.50
N LEU A 81 0.63 10.16 -8.74
CA LEU A 81 1.33 8.91 -9.06
C LEU A 81 1.18 7.89 -7.93
N ILE A 82 1.37 8.35 -6.69
CA ILE A 82 1.18 7.53 -5.48
C ILE A 82 -0.27 7.02 -5.38
N MET A 83 -1.27 7.88 -5.61
CA MET A 83 -2.68 7.49 -5.59
C MET A 83 -3.00 6.42 -6.65
N GLU A 84 -2.50 6.57 -7.88
CA GLU A 84 -2.70 5.58 -8.95
C GLU A 84 -2.01 4.25 -8.66
N TYR A 85 -0.81 4.28 -8.07
CA TYR A 85 -0.13 3.09 -7.59
C TYR A 85 -0.95 2.35 -6.53
N PHE A 86 -1.37 3.05 -5.46
CA PHE A 86 -2.16 2.43 -4.39
C PHE A 86 -3.52 1.93 -4.88
N LYS A 87 -4.15 2.62 -5.83
CA LYS A 87 -5.38 2.14 -6.48
C LYS A 87 -5.17 0.77 -7.14
N LYS A 88 -4.07 0.58 -7.87
CA LYS A 88 -3.74 -0.71 -8.51
C LYS A 88 -3.49 -1.79 -7.46
N VAL A 89 -2.71 -1.49 -6.42
CA VAL A 89 -2.39 -2.43 -5.34
C VAL A 89 -3.65 -2.86 -4.58
N LEU A 90 -4.50 -1.91 -4.18
CA LEU A 90 -5.69 -2.18 -3.37
C LEU A 90 -6.79 -2.92 -4.13
N ARG A 91 -6.83 -2.84 -5.46
CA ARG A 91 -7.80 -3.60 -6.27
C ARG A 91 -7.53 -5.09 -6.30
N VAL A 92 -6.28 -5.50 -6.10
CA VAL A 92 -5.85 -6.90 -6.21
C VAL A 92 -5.55 -7.52 -4.85
N ILE A 93 -5.60 -6.75 -3.77
CA ILE A 93 -5.32 -7.25 -2.43
C ILE A 93 -6.59 -7.78 -1.77
N ASN A 94 -6.49 -8.96 -1.19
CA ASN A 94 -7.55 -9.58 -0.45
C ASN A 94 -7.78 -8.76 0.83
N PRO A 95 -9.04 -8.40 1.17
CA PRO A 95 -9.36 -7.60 2.35
C PRO A 95 -8.85 -8.21 3.67
N THR A 96 -8.64 -9.53 3.71
CA THR A 96 -8.16 -10.23 4.91
C THR A 96 -6.64 -10.26 5.03
N PHE A 97 -5.88 -9.92 3.98
CA PHE A 97 -4.42 -10.06 3.93
C PHE A 97 -3.71 -9.38 5.12
N ILE A 98 -4.01 -8.10 5.36
CA ILE A 98 -3.41 -7.35 6.47
C ILE A 98 -3.89 -7.86 7.83
N SER A 99 -5.18 -8.18 7.99
CA SER A 99 -5.70 -8.72 9.25
C SER A 99 -5.14 -10.11 9.59
N ASP A 100 -4.89 -10.94 8.59
CA ASP A 100 -4.26 -12.25 8.77
C ASP A 100 -2.79 -12.08 9.17
N MET A 101 -2.08 -11.14 8.55
CA MET A 101 -0.70 -10.80 8.90
C MET A 101 -0.60 -10.36 10.36
N GLU A 102 -1.43 -9.40 10.77
CA GLU A 102 -1.47 -8.87 12.15
C GLU A 102 -1.78 -9.98 13.17
N LYS A 103 -2.74 -10.86 12.87
CA LYS A 103 -3.24 -11.83 13.84
C LYS A 103 -2.39 -13.09 13.96
N TYR A 104 -1.80 -13.57 12.87
CA TYR A 104 -1.16 -14.89 12.83
C TYR A 104 0.34 -14.86 12.53
N HIS A 105 0.88 -13.74 12.05
CA HIS A 105 2.26 -13.63 11.57
C HIS A 105 3.01 -12.46 12.22
N PRO A 106 3.35 -12.53 13.52
CA PRO A 106 3.88 -11.39 14.30
C PRO A 106 5.20 -10.84 13.75
N ASN A 107 6.05 -11.68 13.16
CA ASN A 107 7.31 -11.23 12.55
C ASN A 107 7.08 -10.41 11.29
N ALA A 108 6.17 -10.87 10.41
CA ALA A 108 5.76 -10.12 9.23
C ALA A 108 5.05 -8.82 9.61
N TRP A 109 4.17 -8.88 10.61
CA TRP A 109 3.50 -7.69 11.14
C TRP A 109 4.49 -6.65 11.69
N LYS A 110 5.50 -7.10 12.44
CA LYS A 110 6.56 -6.22 12.93
C LYS A 110 7.32 -5.53 11.79
N LEU A 111 7.62 -6.24 10.70
CA LEU A 111 8.24 -5.64 9.51
C LEU A 111 7.33 -4.59 8.88
N PHE A 112 6.04 -4.90 8.72
CA PHE A 112 5.05 -3.97 8.19
C PHE A 112 4.94 -2.68 9.00
N ILE A 113 4.80 -2.79 10.33
CA ILE A 113 4.72 -1.63 11.22
C ILE A 113 6.02 -0.83 11.22
N ASN A 114 7.19 -1.49 11.25
CA ASN A 114 8.48 -0.81 11.19
C ASN A 114 8.64 -0.01 9.89
N HIS A 115 8.22 -0.57 8.76
CA HIS A 115 8.24 0.13 7.48
C HIS A 115 7.27 1.32 7.46
N LYS A 116 6.05 1.16 8.00
CA LYS A 116 5.07 2.24 8.16
C LYS A 116 5.66 3.40 8.97
N ASP A 117 6.21 3.09 10.14
CA ASP A 117 6.59 4.11 11.13
C ASP A 117 7.92 4.80 10.82
N ASN A 118 8.84 4.13 10.13
CA ASN A 118 10.19 4.65 9.89
C ASN A 118 10.46 5.03 8.43
N CYS A 119 9.77 4.45 7.45
CA CYS A 119 10.00 4.78 6.04
C CYS A 119 8.86 5.64 5.47
N ILE A 120 7.63 5.12 5.50
CA ILE A 120 6.49 5.77 4.87
C ILE A 120 6.12 7.07 5.57
N LYS A 121 6.13 7.09 6.91
CA LYS A 121 5.87 8.30 7.70
C LYS A 121 6.86 9.43 7.35
N ASP A 122 8.15 9.13 7.32
CA ASP A 122 9.20 10.11 7.06
C ASP A 122 9.13 10.62 5.61
N THR A 123 8.82 9.73 4.67
CA THR A 123 8.56 10.08 3.27
C THR A 123 7.36 11.01 3.14
N LEU A 124 6.24 10.70 3.79
CA LEU A 124 5.05 11.56 3.82
C LEU A 124 5.37 12.95 4.41
N MET A 125 6.10 13.00 5.52
CA MET A 125 6.50 14.27 6.13
C MET A 125 7.35 15.11 5.16
N ALA A 126 8.28 14.50 4.43
CA ALA A 126 9.08 15.17 3.41
C ALA A 126 8.20 15.71 2.26
N SER A 127 7.29 14.90 1.74
CA SER A 127 6.32 15.29 0.71
C SER A 127 5.42 16.45 1.17
N MET A 128 4.97 16.43 2.43
CA MET A 128 4.18 17.53 3.01
C MET A 128 4.98 18.82 3.14
N LYS A 129 6.25 18.75 3.57
CA LYS A 129 7.14 19.93 3.62
C LYS A 129 7.34 20.54 2.23
N ARG A 130 7.68 19.71 1.25
CA ARG A 130 7.81 20.12 -0.15
C ARG A 130 6.54 20.80 -0.65
N GLY A 131 5.37 20.24 -0.36
CA GLY A 131 4.11 20.83 -0.81
C GLY A 131 3.78 22.17 -0.16
N VAL A 132 4.23 22.41 1.07
CA VAL A 132 4.17 23.75 1.71
C VAL A 132 5.12 24.71 0.99
N GLU A 133 6.36 24.31 0.73
CA GLU A 133 7.38 25.12 0.02
C GLU A 133 6.93 25.51 -1.40
N GLU A 134 6.29 24.59 -2.14
CA GLU A 134 5.74 24.84 -3.47
C GLU A 134 4.41 25.65 -3.46
N GLY A 135 3.86 25.89 -2.26
CA GLY A 135 2.62 26.65 -2.04
C GLY A 135 1.33 25.88 -2.39
N PHE A 136 1.41 24.56 -2.54
CA PHE A 136 0.26 23.70 -2.82
C PHE A 136 -0.43 23.20 -1.54
N PHE A 137 0.29 23.09 -0.42
CA PHE A 137 -0.26 22.79 0.89
C PHE A 137 -0.22 23.99 1.83
N ARG A 138 -1.17 24.04 2.76
CA ARG A 138 -1.33 25.18 3.67
C ARG A 138 -0.13 25.27 4.63
N PRO A 139 0.44 26.47 4.86
CA PRO A 139 1.63 26.64 5.70
C PRO A 139 1.34 26.58 7.21
N ASP A 140 0.07 26.65 7.63
CA ASP A 140 -0.38 26.65 9.02
C ASP A 140 -0.56 25.25 9.62
N ILE A 141 -0.27 24.20 8.87
CA ILE A 141 -0.46 22.82 9.32
C ILE A 141 0.68 22.34 10.22
N ASN A 142 0.34 21.51 11.21
CA ASN A 142 1.34 20.71 11.92
C ASN A 142 1.58 19.40 11.16
N ILE A 143 2.70 19.34 10.45
CA ILE A 143 3.06 18.21 9.58
C ILE A 143 3.19 16.90 10.37
N GLU A 144 3.78 16.92 11.57
CA GLU A 144 3.98 15.71 12.35
C GLU A 144 2.64 15.10 12.81
N ILE A 145 1.72 15.95 13.30
CA ILE A 145 0.40 15.49 13.75
C ILE A 145 -0.38 14.89 12.57
N LEU A 146 -0.42 15.58 11.45
CA LEU A 146 -1.16 15.13 10.28
C LEU A 146 -0.55 13.88 9.63
N ALA A 147 0.78 13.75 9.62
CA ALA A 147 1.44 12.54 9.15
C ALA A 147 1.11 11.33 10.03
N LYS A 148 1.15 11.47 11.36
CA LYS A 148 0.73 10.41 12.29
C LYS A 148 -0.73 10.04 12.07
N MET A 149 -1.63 11.02 12.00
CA MET A 149 -3.05 10.79 11.69
C MET A 149 -3.23 10.01 10.39
N ARG A 150 -2.47 10.35 9.34
CA ARG A 150 -2.56 9.67 8.04
C ARG A 150 -2.10 8.22 8.11
N MET A 151 -1.05 7.92 8.87
CA MET A 151 -0.58 6.54 9.08
C MET A 151 -1.64 5.70 9.77
N GLU A 152 -2.30 6.25 10.80
CA GLU A 152 -3.39 5.57 11.50
C GLU A 152 -4.62 5.38 10.61
N GLN A 153 -4.97 6.36 9.78
CA GLN A 153 -6.04 6.22 8.79
C GLN A 153 -5.78 5.08 7.80
N THR A 154 -4.53 4.90 7.35
CA THR A 154 -4.19 3.75 6.47
C THR A 154 -4.51 2.43 7.15
N GLN A 155 -4.13 2.26 8.41
CA GLN A 155 -4.36 1.03 9.16
C GLN A 155 -5.84 0.82 9.49
N LEU A 156 -6.53 1.90 9.86
CA LEU A 156 -7.95 1.88 10.21
C LEU A 156 -8.83 1.30 9.09
N ALA A 157 -8.47 1.53 7.82
CA ALA A 157 -9.21 0.98 6.68
C ALA A 157 -9.23 -0.56 6.63
N PHE A 158 -8.28 -1.24 7.29
CA PHE A 158 -8.24 -2.70 7.39
C PHE A 158 -8.93 -3.22 8.67
N ASN A 159 -9.42 -2.35 9.54
CA ASN A 159 -10.05 -2.74 10.79
C ASN A 159 -11.48 -3.24 10.54
N GLN A 160 -11.64 -4.56 10.50
CA GLN A 160 -12.92 -5.22 10.22
C GLN A 160 -14.00 -5.00 11.29
N ARG A 161 -13.66 -4.49 12.49
CA ARG A 161 -14.67 -4.10 13.50
C ARG A 161 -15.36 -2.79 13.13
N ILE A 162 -14.64 -1.90 12.45
CA ILE A 162 -15.10 -0.55 12.08
C ILE A 162 -15.61 -0.57 10.63
N PHE A 163 -14.88 -1.25 9.74
CA PHE A 163 -15.22 -1.43 8.33
C PHE A 163 -15.26 -2.92 7.96
N PRO A 164 -16.37 -3.63 8.25
CA PRO A 164 -16.54 -5.01 7.82
C PRO A 164 -16.50 -5.14 6.30
N PHE A 165 -15.68 -6.05 5.76
CA PHE A 165 -15.49 -6.21 4.31
C PHE A 165 -16.75 -6.68 3.56
N GLN A 166 -17.74 -7.23 4.27
CA GLN A 166 -19.04 -7.58 3.70
C GLN A 166 -19.88 -6.34 3.32
N LYS A 167 -19.58 -5.18 3.94
CA LYS A 167 -20.32 -3.94 3.75
C LYS A 167 -19.49 -2.85 3.09
N TYR A 168 -18.18 -2.84 3.31
CA TYR A 168 -17.29 -1.79 2.82
C TYR A 168 -16.19 -2.38 1.94
N ASP A 169 -16.04 -1.79 0.76
CA ASP A 169 -14.90 -2.04 -0.12
C ASP A 169 -13.68 -1.25 0.38
N ILE A 170 -12.59 -1.95 0.65
CA ILE A 170 -11.36 -1.36 1.15
C ILE A 170 -10.75 -0.33 0.20
N PHE A 171 -10.91 -0.56 -1.11
CA PHE A 171 -10.47 0.39 -2.12
C PHE A 171 -11.22 1.72 -1.95
N GLN A 172 -12.55 1.67 -1.78
CA GLN A 172 -13.36 2.88 -1.56
C GLN A 172 -12.99 3.60 -0.26
N ILE A 173 -12.77 2.87 0.84
CA ILE A 173 -12.36 3.48 2.11
C ILE A 173 -11.05 4.26 1.93
N GLN A 174 -10.04 3.63 1.33
CA GLN A 174 -8.74 4.24 1.13
C GLN A 174 -8.79 5.45 0.19
N VAL A 175 -9.61 5.39 -0.87
CA VAL A 175 -9.86 6.54 -1.75
C VAL A 175 -10.46 7.69 -0.97
N GLN A 176 -11.52 7.45 -0.18
CA GLN A 176 -12.19 8.48 0.62
C GLN A 176 -11.27 9.08 1.69
N PHE A 177 -10.51 8.24 2.41
CA PHE A 177 -9.55 8.70 3.42
C PHE A 177 -8.43 9.54 2.80
N THR A 178 -7.89 9.10 1.66
CA THR A 178 -6.83 9.83 0.96
C THR A 178 -7.36 11.15 0.42
N GLU A 179 -8.55 11.17 -0.18
CA GLU A 179 -9.17 12.40 -0.67
C GLU A 179 -9.43 13.39 0.46
N HIS A 180 -10.05 12.94 1.56
CA HIS A 180 -10.27 13.78 2.73
C HIS A 180 -8.96 14.36 3.28
N PHE A 181 -7.92 13.52 3.39
CA PHE A 181 -6.61 13.96 3.86
C PHE A 181 -6.00 15.03 2.94
N VAL A 182 -5.90 14.75 1.64
CA VAL A 182 -5.27 15.66 0.67
C VAL A 182 -6.05 16.98 0.55
N LEU A 183 -7.38 16.92 0.50
CA LEU A 183 -8.21 18.13 0.47
C LEU A 183 -8.02 18.98 1.73
N GLY A 184 -7.82 18.35 2.89
CA GLY A 184 -7.46 19.03 4.13
C GLY A 184 -6.08 19.68 4.12
N LEU A 185 -5.16 19.26 3.23
CA LEU A 185 -3.83 19.85 3.09
C LEU A 185 -3.78 21.00 2.09
N CYS A 186 -4.62 20.99 1.05
CA CYS A 186 -4.51 21.89 -0.09
C CYS A 186 -4.75 23.37 0.26
N THR A 187 -3.95 24.25 -0.36
CA THR A 187 -4.33 25.65 -0.59
C THR A 187 -5.35 25.75 -1.73
N PRO A 188 -5.98 26.90 -1.99
CA PRO A 188 -6.81 27.08 -3.19
C PRO A 188 -6.05 26.73 -4.49
N LYS A 189 -4.77 27.10 -4.58
CA LYS A 189 -3.86 26.74 -5.70
C LYS A 189 -3.68 25.22 -5.82
N GLY A 190 -3.41 24.54 -4.71
CA GLY A 190 -3.30 23.07 -4.66
C GLY A 190 -4.59 22.37 -5.09
N TYR A 191 -5.72 22.85 -4.58
CA TYR A 191 -7.05 22.31 -4.89
C TYR A 191 -7.39 22.46 -6.38
N GLU A 192 -7.15 23.64 -6.96
CA GLU A 192 -7.40 23.89 -8.37
C GLU A 192 -6.61 22.92 -9.26
N LYS A 193 -5.33 22.72 -8.96
CA LYS A 193 -4.47 21.82 -9.72
C LYS A 193 -4.90 20.35 -9.59
N LEU A 194 -5.21 19.91 -8.37
CA LEU A 194 -5.71 18.55 -8.12
C LEU A 194 -7.02 18.28 -8.86
N THR A 195 -7.92 19.27 -8.88
CA THR A 195 -9.22 19.16 -9.57
C THR A 195 -9.07 19.12 -11.09
N LYS A 196 -8.16 19.93 -11.66
CA LYS A 196 -7.83 19.87 -13.10
C LYS A 196 -7.38 18.48 -13.51
N TYR A 197 -6.52 17.85 -12.70
CA TYR A 197 -6.10 16.48 -12.95
C TYR A 197 -7.26 15.48 -12.89
N LYS A 198 -8.08 15.50 -11.83
CA LYS A 198 -9.24 14.61 -11.70
C LYS A 198 -10.18 14.68 -12.90
N ASN A 199 -10.50 15.90 -13.34
CA ASN A 199 -11.39 16.12 -14.49
C ASN A 199 -10.78 15.59 -15.81
N SER A 200 -9.46 15.69 -15.97
CA SER A 200 -8.76 15.16 -17.14
C SER A 200 -8.80 13.62 -17.23
N GLN A 201 -8.81 12.94 -16.08
CA GLN A 201 -8.93 11.47 -15.96
C GLN A 201 -10.38 10.99 -16.15
N THR A 202 -11.39 11.72 -15.66
CA THR A 202 -12.80 11.36 -15.83
C THR A 202 -13.25 11.40 -17.30
N ASN A 203 -12.70 12.32 -18.10
CA ASN A 203 -12.97 12.39 -19.54
C ASN A 203 -12.38 11.22 -20.34
N THR A 204 -11.37 10.50 -19.81
CA THR A 204 -10.78 9.32 -20.46
C THR A 204 -11.57 8.04 -20.19
N TYR A 205 -12.32 7.99 -19.08
CA TYR A 205 -13.18 6.84 -18.72
C TYR A 205 -14.57 6.86 -19.36
N ASN A 206 -15.08 8.04 -19.75
CA ASN A 206 -16.38 8.18 -20.43
C ASN A 206 -16.26 8.19 -21.97
N ALA A 207 -15.08 7.90 -22.50
CA ALA A 207 -14.78 7.90 -23.94
C ALA A 207 -14.44 6.50 -24.50
N ASN A 208 -14.58 5.44 -23.70
CA ASN A 208 -14.48 4.03 -24.09
C ASN A 208 -15.72 3.27 -23.60
#